data_AF-A0A1E4UZB4-F1
#
_entry.id   AF-A0A1E4UZB4-F1
#
_cell.length_a   1.000
_cell.length_b   1.000
_cell.length_c   1.000
_cell.angle_alpha   90.00
_cell.angle_beta   90.00
_cell.angle_gamma   90.00
#
_symmetry.space_group_name_H-M   'P 1'
#
loop_
_entity.id
_entity.type
_entity.pdbx_description
1 polymer ?
#
loop_
_entity_poly.entity_id
_entity_poly.type
_entity_poly.pdbx_seq_one_letter_code
_entity_poly.pdbx_strand_id
1 'polypeptide(L)'
;MRELMGLSRPAFAEIVGIKPKRLENIENGWQKMHDEDFEKVCSVFEEFSRWIAYEGPLDRQALELKVADSAQKAAVYLVKCNPELLKSSGISLAEWSSRHQAVLDELGKSEGSTD
;
A
#
# COMPACT_ATOMS: atom_id res chain seq x y z
N MET A 1 9.36 13.59 9.36
CA MET A 1 8.75 13.58 8.00
C MET A 1 9.73 13.07 6.96
N ARG A 2 10.77 13.83 6.55
CA ARG A 2 11.76 13.35 5.57
C ARG A 2 12.40 12.00 5.92
N GLU A 3 12.59 11.73 7.21
CA GLU A 3 13.16 10.48 7.71
C GLU A 3 12.23 9.28 7.49
N LEU A 4 10.91 9.48 7.56
CA LEU A 4 9.91 8.46 7.22
C LEU A 4 9.95 8.07 5.74
N MET A 5 10.49 8.97 4.90
CA MET A 5 10.66 8.74 3.47
C MET A 5 12.06 8.22 3.12
N GLY A 6 12.92 8.00 4.12
CA GLY A 6 14.33 7.65 3.90
C GLY A 6 15.17 8.77 3.28
N LEU A 7 14.71 10.03 3.36
CA LEU A 7 15.37 11.16 2.71
C LEU A 7 16.26 11.95 3.68
N SER A 8 17.45 12.27 3.19
CA SER A 8 18.32 13.27 3.82
C SER A 8 17.69 14.67 3.68
N ARG A 9 18.04 15.59 4.59
CA ARG A 9 17.53 16.98 4.54
C ARG A 9 17.84 17.69 3.20
N PRO A 10 19.06 17.58 2.62
CA PRO A 10 19.35 18.18 1.32
C PRO A 10 18.49 17.58 0.20
N ALA A 11 18.32 16.25 0.16
CA ALA A 11 17.51 15.59 -0.86
C ALA A 11 16.04 16.00 -0.75
N PHE A 12 15.50 16.05 0.47
CA PHE A 12 14.13 16.51 0.69
C PHE A 12 13.96 17.97 0.25
N ALA A 13 14.86 18.86 0.65
CA ALA A 13 14.86 20.28 0.30
C ALA A 13 14.85 20.51 -1.22
N GLU A 14 15.67 19.74 -1.95
CA GLU A 14 15.71 19.76 -3.42
C GLU A 14 14.39 19.30 -4.03
N ILE A 15 13.85 18.17 -3.56
CA ILE A 15 12.60 17.59 -4.06
C ILE A 15 11.41 18.53 -3.88
N VAL A 16 11.27 19.17 -2.70
CA VAL A 16 10.13 20.06 -2.43
C VAL A 16 10.39 21.52 -2.82
N GLY A 17 11.59 21.87 -3.30
CA GLY A 17 11.92 23.25 -3.67
C GLY A 17 11.91 24.24 -2.48
N ILE A 18 12.37 23.79 -1.31
CA ILE A 18 12.55 24.61 -0.10
C ILE A 18 14.05 24.79 0.16
N LYS A 19 14.49 26.00 0.53
CA LYS A 19 15.91 26.24 0.88
C LYS A 19 16.33 25.37 2.08
N PRO A 20 17.48 24.67 2.04
CA PRO A 20 17.91 23.78 3.13
C PRO A 20 17.95 24.45 4.51
N LYS A 21 18.41 25.70 4.59
CA LYS A 21 18.46 26.42 5.87
C LYS A 21 17.07 26.76 6.43
N ARG A 22 16.11 27.04 5.54
CA ARG A 22 14.72 27.27 5.94
C ARG A 22 14.09 25.99 6.46
N LEU A 23 14.29 24.88 5.74
CA LEU A 23 13.83 23.56 6.17
C LEU A 23 14.42 23.16 7.53
N GLU A 24 15.72 23.39 7.75
CA GLU A 24 16.37 23.16 9.05
C GLU A 24 15.71 23.97 10.18
N ASN A 25 15.44 25.26 9.96
CA ASN A 25 14.79 26.10 10.96
C ASN A 25 13.36 25.65 11.28
N ILE A 26 12.61 25.17 10.28
CA ILE A 26 11.26 24.61 10.45
C ILE A 26 11.32 23.31 11.25
N GLU A 27 12.22 22.38 10.88
CA GLU A 27 12.38 21.10 11.58
C GLU A 27 12.81 21.27 13.05
N ASN A 28 13.63 22.29 13.35
CA ASN A 28 14.06 22.61 14.71
C ASN A 28 13.03 23.46 15.50
N GLY A 29 11.90 23.83 14.89
CA GLY A 29 10.87 24.66 15.53
C GLY A 29 11.26 26.13 15.72
N TRP A 30 12.35 26.60 15.10
CA TRP A 30 12.79 28.00 15.15
C TRP A 30 11.98 28.91 14.21
N GLN A 31 11.37 28.33 13.17
CA GLN A 31 10.49 29.04 12.25
C GLN A 31 9.21 28.24 12.02
N LYS A 32 8.09 28.95 11.87
CA LYS A 32 6.83 28.34 11.40
C LYS A 32 6.92 28.10 9.89
N MET A 33 6.29 27.01 9.45
CA MET A 33 6.07 26.74 8.04
C MET A 33 5.09 27.79 7.46
N HIS A 34 5.39 28.37 6.30
CA HIS A 34 4.43 29.23 5.59
C HIS A 34 3.53 28.38 4.70
N ASP A 35 2.37 28.93 4.33
CA ASP A 35 1.42 28.27 3.44
C ASP A 35 2.07 27.83 2.11
N GLU A 36 2.97 28.66 1.55
CA GLU A 36 3.75 28.31 0.35
C GLU A 36 4.69 27.10 0.55
N ASP A 37 5.29 26.94 1.73
CA ASP A 37 6.10 25.75 2.02
C ASP A 37 5.21 24.53 2.21
N PHE A 38 4.03 24.72 2.78
CA PHE A 38 3.01 23.70 2.95
C PHE A 38 2.54 23.16 1.59
N GLU A 39 2.19 24.06 0.67
CA GLU A 39 1.79 23.73 -0.69
C GLU A 39 2.89 22.95 -1.44
N LYS A 40 4.14 23.40 -1.31
CA LYS A 40 5.30 22.71 -1.88
C LYS A 40 5.49 21.29 -1.37
N VAL A 41 5.35 21.05 -0.07
CA VAL A 41 5.48 19.70 0.48
C VAL A 41 4.28 18.84 0.08
N CYS A 42 3.06 19.37 0.20
CA CYS A 42 1.82 18.64 -0.10
C CYS A 42 1.63 18.33 -1.59
N SER A 43 2.16 19.15 -2.50
CA SER A 43 2.11 18.91 -3.95
C SER A 43 3.05 17.78 -4.39
N VAL A 44 4.11 17.51 -3.63
CA VAL A 44 5.06 16.43 -3.92
C VAL A 44 4.75 15.15 -3.15
N PHE A 45 4.23 15.29 -1.93
CA PHE A 45 3.90 14.18 -1.05
C PHE A 45 2.44 14.26 -0.61
N GLU A 46 1.54 13.64 -1.38
CA GLU A 46 0.10 13.63 -1.10
C GLU A 46 -0.20 12.94 0.25
N GLU A 47 0.63 12.00 0.68
CA GLU A 47 0.51 11.36 1.99
C GLU A 47 0.63 12.38 3.13
N PHE A 48 1.36 13.48 2.91
CA PHE A 48 1.51 14.54 3.90
C PHE A 48 0.27 15.42 4.01
N SER A 49 -0.37 15.75 2.89
CA SER A 49 -1.63 16.52 2.91
C SER A 49 -2.73 15.76 3.65
N ARG A 50 -2.77 14.42 3.48
CA ARG A 50 -3.70 13.54 4.19
C ARG A 50 -3.42 13.48 5.70
N TRP A 51 -2.17 13.41 6.12
CA TRP A 51 -1.83 13.41 7.56
C TRP A 51 -2.19 14.74 8.23
N ILE A 52 -1.87 15.88 7.61
CA ILE A 52 -2.20 17.19 8.19
C ILE A 52 -3.73 17.37 8.27
N ALA A 53 -4.45 17.03 7.21
CA ALA A 53 -5.88 17.30 7.13
C ALA A 53 -6.73 16.37 8.00
N TYR A 54 -6.27 15.13 8.22
CA TYR A 54 -7.09 14.08 8.84
C TYR A 54 -6.39 13.36 10.01
N GLU A 55 -5.20 13.80 10.42
CA GLU A 55 -4.31 13.04 11.33
C GLU A 55 -4.05 11.60 10.84
N GLY A 56 -4.20 11.35 9.54
CA GLY A 56 -4.11 10.02 8.93
C GLY A 56 -2.67 9.52 8.76
N PRO A 57 -2.38 8.22 8.91
CA PRO A 57 -1.03 7.68 9.07
C PRO A 57 -0.03 8.14 7.98
N LEU A 58 1.18 8.56 8.39
CA LEU A 58 2.30 8.98 7.53
C LEU A 58 3.07 7.82 6.89
N ASP A 59 2.69 6.59 7.24
CA ASP A 59 3.41 5.41 6.79
C ASP A 59 2.96 5.07 5.37
N ARG A 60 3.93 4.95 4.46
CA ARG A 60 3.79 4.18 3.22
C ARG A 60 3.80 2.68 3.54
N GLN A 61 2.95 2.22 4.46
CA GLN A 61 2.70 0.79 4.53
C GLN A 61 2.02 0.43 3.21
N ALA A 62 2.64 -0.51 2.48
CA ALA A 62 1.95 -1.22 1.41
C ALA A 62 0.56 -1.52 1.95
N LEU A 63 -0.45 -0.96 1.29
CA LEU A 63 -1.84 -1.19 1.66
C LEU A 63 -2.00 -2.69 1.59
N GLU A 64 -1.86 -3.40 2.71
CA GLU A 64 -2.36 -4.75 2.87
C GLU A 64 -3.88 -4.57 2.85
N LEU A 65 -4.40 -4.35 1.64
CA LEU A 65 -5.75 -4.69 1.31
C LEU A 65 -5.83 -6.18 1.63
N LYS A 66 -6.24 -6.49 2.86
CA LYS A 66 -6.74 -7.81 3.20
C LYS A 66 -7.83 -8.06 2.20
N VAL A 67 -7.52 -8.85 1.18
CA VAL A 67 -8.54 -9.44 0.32
C VAL A 67 -9.46 -10.13 1.30
N ALA A 68 -10.72 -9.68 1.37
CA ALA A 68 -11.69 -10.31 2.24
C ALA A 68 -11.68 -11.82 1.94
N ASP A 69 -11.66 -12.66 2.97
CA ASP A 69 -11.56 -14.12 2.81
C ASP A 69 -12.60 -14.67 1.81
N SER A 70 -13.77 -14.01 1.72
CA SER A 70 -14.80 -14.30 0.73
C SER A 70 -14.39 -14.01 -0.73
N ALA A 71 -13.69 -12.91 -0.99
CA ALA A 71 -13.19 -12.56 -2.32
C ALA A 71 -12.05 -13.49 -2.75
N GLN A 72 -11.16 -13.86 -1.82
CA GLN A 72 -10.10 -14.84 -2.10
C GLN A 72 -10.70 -16.22 -2.40
N LYS A 73 -11.66 -16.68 -1.59
CA LYS A 73 -12.39 -17.94 -1.82
C LYS A 73 -13.11 -17.96 -3.16
N ALA A 74 -13.79 -16.88 -3.52
CA ALA A 74 -14.48 -16.76 -4.81
C ALA A 74 -13.50 -16.85 -5.99
N ALA A 75 -12.36 -16.14 -5.91
CA ALA A 75 -11.33 -16.19 -6.95
C ALA A 75 -10.74 -17.61 -7.08
N VAL A 76 -10.48 -18.29 -5.96
CA VAL A 76 -9.98 -19.68 -5.96
C VAL A 76 -11.00 -20.64 -6.56
N TYR A 77 -12.27 -20.50 -6.19
CA TYR A 77 -13.35 -21.31 -6.74
C TYR A 77 -13.51 -21.13 -8.26
N LEU A 78 -13.42 -19.88 -8.75
CA LEU A 78 -13.52 -19.59 -10.18
C LEU A 78 -12.43 -20.29 -10.99
N VAL A 79 -11.19 -20.30 -10.51
CA VAL A 79 -10.07 -20.99 -11.17
C VAL A 79 -10.19 -22.52 -11.05
N LYS A 80 -10.70 -23.04 -9.92
CA LYS A 80 -11.02 -24.48 -9.76
C LYS A 80 -12.02 -24.93 -10.84
N CYS A 81 -13.06 -24.14 -11.10
CA CYS A 81 -14.07 -24.46 -12.11
C CYS A 81 -13.60 -24.21 -13.56
N ASN A 82 -12.65 -23.29 -13.77
CA ASN A 82 -12.20 -22.84 -15.08
C ASN A 82 -10.66 -22.76 -15.15
N PRO A 83 -9.94 -23.90 -15.25
CA PRO A 83 -8.48 -23.92 -15.24
C PRO A 83 -7.82 -23.10 -16.37
N GLU A 84 -8.52 -22.86 -17.47
CA GLU A 84 -8.04 -22.02 -18.57
C GLU A 84 -7.76 -20.56 -18.20
N LEU A 85 -8.31 -20.07 -17.09
CA LEU A 85 -8.00 -18.73 -16.56
C LEU A 85 -6.52 -18.56 -16.21
N LEU A 86 -5.77 -19.66 -16.02
CA LEU A 86 -4.34 -19.63 -15.77
C LEU A 86 -3.48 -19.45 -17.04
N LYS A 87 -4.06 -19.56 -18.25
CA LYS A 87 -3.28 -19.48 -19.50
C LYS A 87 -2.53 -18.16 -19.65
N SER A 88 -3.08 -17.06 -19.15
CA SER A 88 -2.46 -15.73 -19.19
C SER A 88 -1.57 -15.42 -17.98
N SER A 89 -1.54 -16.27 -16.96
CA SER A 89 -0.79 -16.01 -15.72
C SER A 89 0.64 -16.57 -15.75
N GLY A 90 0.96 -17.45 -16.70
CA GLY A 90 2.27 -18.12 -16.77
C GLY A 90 2.52 -19.15 -15.66
N ILE A 91 1.50 -19.48 -14.87
CA ILE A 91 1.58 -20.42 -13.75
C ILE A 91 0.87 -21.72 -14.13
N SER A 92 1.46 -22.87 -13.78
CA SER A 92 0.83 -24.18 -14.01
C SER A 92 -0.30 -24.45 -13.02
N LEU A 93 -1.28 -25.28 -13.40
CA LEU A 93 -2.37 -25.66 -12.49
C LEU A 93 -1.85 -26.32 -11.21
N ALA A 94 -0.84 -27.19 -11.30
CA ALA A 94 -0.25 -27.86 -10.14
C ALA A 94 0.40 -26.87 -9.16
N GLU A 95 1.13 -25.89 -9.69
CA GLU A 95 1.75 -24.83 -8.90
C GLU A 95 0.71 -23.91 -8.27
N TRP A 96 -0.33 -23.54 -9.02
CA TRP A 96 -1.43 -22.74 -8.51
C TRP A 96 -2.19 -23.44 -7.38
N SER A 97 -2.53 -24.73 -7.56
CA SER A 97 -3.23 -25.54 -6.56
C SER A 97 -2.42 -25.69 -5.28
N SER A 98 -1.10 -25.94 -5.39
CA SER A 98 -0.22 -26.02 -4.22
C SER A 98 -0.20 -24.72 -3.42
N ARG A 99 -0.19 -23.55 -4.09
CA ARG A 99 -0.24 -22.23 -3.43
C ARG A 99 -1.56 -21.96 -2.70
N HIS A 100 -2.67 -22.53 -3.17
CA HIS A 100 -4.03 -22.26 -2.65
C HIS A 100 -4.67 -23.46 -1.94
N GLN A 101 -3.86 -24.46 -1.56
CA GLN A 101 -4.34 -25.73 -1.00
C GLN A 101 -5.24 -25.54 0.22
N ALA A 102 -4.88 -24.63 1.14
CA ALA A 102 -5.69 -24.35 2.34
C ALA A 102 -7.11 -23.89 2.00
N VAL A 103 -7.26 -23.03 0.98
CA VAL A 103 -8.56 -22.53 0.53
C VAL A 103 -9.34 -23.61 -0.22
N LEU A 104 -8.66 -24.45 -1.00
CA LEU A 104 -9.28 -25.60 -1.67
C LEU A 104 -9.80 -26.64 -0.67
N ASP A 105 -9.06 -26.91 0.40
CA ASP A 105 -9.47 -27.81 1.47
C ASP A 105 -10.72 -27.28 2.21
N GLU A 106 -10.80 -25.97 2.45
CA GLU A 106 -11.98 -25.33 3.02
C GLU A 106 -13.20 -25.41 2.09
N LEU A 107 -13.01 -25.17 0.79
CA LEU A 107 -14.09 -25.30 -0.20
C LEU A 107 -14.62 -26.74 -0.27
N GLY A 108 -13.72 -27.74 -0.22
CA GLY A 108 -14.11 -29.15 -0.18
C GLY A 108 -14.91 -29.53 1.07
N LYS A 109 -14.60 -28.93 2.22
CA LYS A 109 -15.39 -29.12 3.46
C LYS A 109 -16.79 -28.53 3.35
N SER A 110 -16.95 -27.38 2.68
CA SER A 110 -18.27 -26.78 2.45
C SER A 110 -19.12 -27.52 1.42
N GLU A 111 -18.50 -28.10 0.39
CA GLU A 111 -19.20 -28.91 -0.62
C GLU A 111 -19.72 -30.25 -0.05
N GLY A 112 -19.11 -30.76 1.03
CA GLY A 112 -19.53 -32.00 1.71
C GLY A 112 -20.59 -31.84 2.81
N SER A 113 -21.14 -30.63 3.03
CA SER A 113 -22.12 -30.34 4.09
C SER A 113 -23.55 -30.11 3.57
N THR A 114 -23.87 -30.66 2.39
CA THR A 114 -25.25 -30.69 1.87
C THR A 114 -25.71 -32.14 1.80
N ASP A 115 -26.12 -32.67 2.94
CA ASP A 115 -26.98 -33.86 3.07
C ASP A 115 -28.04 -33.56 4.15
#